data_AF-G3WUE7-F1
#
_entry.id   AF-G3WUE7-F1
#
_cell.length_a   1.000
_cell.length_b   1.000
_cell.length_c   1.000
_cell.angle_alpha   90.00
_cell.angle_beta   90.00
_cell.angle_gamma   90.00
#
_symmetry.space_group_name_H-M   'P 1'
#
loop_
_entity.id
_entity.type
_entity.pdbx_description
1 polymer ?
#
loop_
_entity_poly.entity_id
_entity_poly.type
_entity_poly.pdbx_seq_one_letter_code
_entity_poly.pdbx_strand_id
1 'polypeptide(L)'
;MTTPSSFSTSTVPSSSSSSSSSRASPRRRLLLLRRRAAAAAGSRAPGFILLKTLQATSDPLRLKWLSSLVIMFWLLVFVVLLHDILGSNQDQTSHLKDLPGPLSSTSWNFHLPDEHVPYFLHNNRHLAAVCDRDPQCPYKKHLKHLESCWGYEKACRPESRFGYPMCNYVDMGWTNTIESAQEIFWKQADFGYAKERLHELRTLCQPMETGDSWLLCSRYLQYCRASNLYIDLRQVKRNHDRFKENFLQKGDIGGHCKLDVRTLISEGQRKSPLQSWFAELQTYTELSFRPIEDGKCDIIIEKPTYFMKLDAGVNMYHHFCDFINLYITQHVNNSFSTDVNIIMWDTSSYGYGDLFSETWKAFTDYDVIHLKVYDSKTVCFKEAVFSLLPRMRYGLFYNTPLISGCQNTGLFRAFSQHVLYRLNITRDGPQDGKIRVTILARSTEYRKILNQNELVNALKTVSSFEVRIVDYKYKEIGFLEQLRITHNTDIFIGMHGAGLTHLLFLPDWAVVFELYNCEDEHCYLDLARLRGIHYVTWKKKNKVFPQDKGHHPTLGEHPKFTNYSFDVEEFMSIVLLAADHVSQHPKWPFKKKHDEL
;
A
#
# COMPACT_ATOMS: atom_id res chain seq x y z
N MET A 1 39.81 1.65 -13.01
CA MET A 1 39.29 0.96 -14.22
C MET A 1 38.77 -0.40 -13.78
N THR A 2 37.46 -0.48 -13.55
CA THR A 2 36.74 -1.71 -13.20
C THR A 2 35.29 -1.50 -13.65
N THR A 3 34.86 -2.28 -14.62
CA THR A 3 33.54 -2.29 -15.25
C THR A 3 32.47 -2.81 -14.29
N PRO A 4 31.22 -2.29 -14.30
CA PRO A 4 30.10 -2.94 -13.62
C PRO A 4 29.43 -3.95 -14.55
N SER A 5 29.28 -5.17 -14.05
CA SER A 5 28.55 -6.28 -14.67
C SER A 5 27.04 -6.01 -14.75
N SER A 6 26.48 -6.29 -15.93
CA SER A 6 25.06 -6.24 -16.27
C SER A 6 24.23 -7.25 -15.46
N PHE A 7 23.18 -6.79 -14.79
CA PHE A 7 22.15 -7.66 -14.21
C PHE A 7 21.06 -7.94 -15.25
N SER A 8 20.89 -9.21 -15.57
CA SER A 8 19.85 -9.76 -16.44
C SER A 8 18.49 -9.72 -15.74
N THR A 9 17.53 -9.03 -16.36
CA THR A 9 16.11 -9.07 -16.01
C THR A 9 15.50 -10.42 -16.41
N SER A 10 15.02 -11.19 -15.45
CA SER A 10 14.22 -12.39 -15.68
C SER A 10 12.79 -12.02 -16.06
N THR A 11 12.44 -12.19 -17.33
CA THR A 11 11.06 -12.11 -17.87
C THR A 11 10.35 -13.45 -17.74
N VAL A 12 9.11 -13.43 -17.24
CA VAL A 12 8.15 -14.55 -17.33
C VAL A 12 7.58 -14.58 -18.77
N PRO A 13 7.52 -15.75 -19.45
CA PRO A 13 7.13 -15.82 -20.85
C PRO A 13 5.61 -15.77 -21.02
N SER A 14 5.15 -14.86 -21.89
CA SER A 14 3.83 -14.88 -22.50
C SER A 14 3.78 -15.96 -23.58
N SER A 15 2.88 -16.93 -23.42
CA SER A 15 2.59 -17.96 -24.41
C SER A 15 1.85 -17.38 -25.62
N SER A 16 2.55 -17.23 -26.74
CA SER A 16 1.93 -17.03 -28.06
C SER A 16 2.55 -18.01 -29.05
N SER A 17 1.86 -19.10 -29.35
CA SER A 17 2.22 -20.05 -30.39
C SER A 17 1.88 -19.48 -31.76
N SER A 18 2.90 -19.30 -32.60
CA SER A 18 2.78 -19.04 -34.03
C SER A 18 2.62 -20.34 -34.81
N SER A 19 1.65 -20.40 -35.73
CA SER A 19 1.77 -21.23 -36.93
C SER A 19 1.06 -20.55 -38.09
N SER A 20 1.85 -20.10 -39.05
CA SER A 20 1.45 -19.62 -40.37
C SER A 20 1.17 -20.80 -41.31
N SER A 21 0.04 -20.79 -42.04
CA SER A 21 0.02 -20.97 -43.50
C SER A 21 -1.40 -21.01 -44.11
N SER A 22 -1.53 -20.25 -45.20
CA SER A 22 -2.35 -20.47 -46.41
C SER A 22 -3.88 -20.27 -46.42
N ARG A 23 -4.26 -19.39 -47.36
CA ARG A 23 -5.58 -19.05 -47.93
C ARG A 23 -6.49 -20.25 -48.23
N ALA A 24 -7.79 -20.11 -47.91
CA ALA A 24 -8.92 -20.28 -48.82
C ALA A 24 -10.27 -19.98 -48.12
N SER A 25 -11.17 -19.26 -48.79
CA SER A 25 -12.64 -19.28 -48.56
C SER A 25 -13.31 -19.56 -49.92
N PRO A 26 -14.63 -19.86 -50.06
CA PRO A 26 -15.74 -19.78 -49.09
C PRO A 26 -16.80 -20.93 -49.15
N ARG A 27 -17.80 -20.84 -48.26
CA ARG A 27 -19.19 -21.39 -48.32
C ARG A 27 -19.46 -22.88 -48.06
N ARG A 28 -20.53 -23.08 -47.24
CA ARG A 28 -21.39 -24.26 -46.99
C ARG A 28 -20.89 -25.33 -46.01
N ARG A 29 -21.45 -25.30 -44.78
CA ARG A 29 -22.38 -26.34 -44.27
C ARG A 29 -22.82 -25.97 -42.85
N LEU A 30 -24.05 -25.49 -42.75
CA LEU A 30 -24.79 -25.31 -41.50
C LEU A 30 -25.98 -26.26 -41.60
N LEU A 31 -25.93 -27.43 -40.97
CA LEU A 31 -27.08 -28.26 -40.61
C LEU A 31 -26.64 -29.58 -39.96
N LEU A 32 -27.39 -29.93 -38.91
CA LEU A 32 -27.53 -31.23 -38.24
C LEU A 32 -26.46 -31.61 -37.20
N LEU A 33 -26.82 -31.44 -35.93
CA LEU A 33 -27.29 -32.57 -35.10
C LEU A 33 -27.93 -32.05 -33.80
N ARG A 34 -29.23 -31.72 -33.90
CA ARG A 34 -30.19 -31.79 -32.80
C ARG A 34 -30.84 -33.18 -32.89
N ARG A 35 -30.63 -34.05 -31.88
CA ARG A 35 -31.70 -34.83 -31.21
C ARG A 35 -31.13 -35.93 -30.29
N ARG A 36 -31.61 -35.84 -29.04
CA ARG A 36 -32.03 -36.92 -28.11
C ARG A 36 -30.96 -37.82 -27.47
N ALA A 37 -30.81 -37.63 -26.15
CA ALA A 37 -31.21 -38.64 -25.18
C ALA A 37 -31.68 -37.99 -23.87
N ALA A 38 -32.96 -38.25 -23.55
CA ALA A 38 -33.56 -38.23 -22.22
C ALA A 38 -33.03 -39.46 -21.45
N ALA A 39 -33.15 -39.68 -20.14
CA ALA A 39 -33.75 -39.03 -18.98
C ALA A 39 -33.23 -39.83 -17.75
N ALA A 40 -33.19 -39.22 -16.56
CA ALA A 40 -33.78 -39.75 -15.32
C ALA A 40 -33.45 -38.86 -14.12
N ALA A 41 -34.52 -38.32 -13.50
CA ALA A 41 -34.76 -37.99 -12.08
C ALA A 41 -33.63 -37.38 -11.23
N GLY A 42 -33.82 -36.34 -10.41
CA GLY A 42 -35.04 -35.68 -9.91
C GLY A 42 -34.75 -35.08 -8.51
N SER A 43 -35.54 -34.07 -8.13
CA SER A 43 -35.63 -33.36 -6.81
C SER A 43 -34.57 -32.28 -6.53
N ARG A 44 -34.86 -31.10 -5.96
CA ARG A 44 -36.08 -30.37 -5.54
C ARG A 44 -35.65 -28.92 -5.22
N ALA A 45 -36.40 -27.90 -5.64
CA ALA A 45 -36.57 -26.62 -4.92
C ALA A 45 -37.72 -25.82 -5.56
N PRO A 46 -38.65 -25.26 -4.76
CA PRO A 46 -39.12 -23.92 -5.10
C PRO A 46 -39.30 -23.02 -3.87
N GLY A 47 -38.96 -21.74 -4.03
CA GLY A 47 -39.35 -20.65 -3.16
C GLY A 47 -39.65 -19.41 -4.01
N PHE A 48 -40.67 -18.66 -3.61
CA PHE A 48 -41.23 -17.43 -4.21
C PHE A 48 -42.26 -17.58 -5.34
N ILE A 49 -43.54 -17.73 -4.97
CA ILE A 49 -44.63 -16.83 -5.40
C ILE A 49 -45.65 -16.72 -4.25
N LEU A 50 -45.67 -15.59 -3.55
CA LEU A 50 -46.72 -15.22 -2.60
C LEU A 50 -47.28 -13.84 -2.99
N LEU A 51 -48.26 -13.81 -3.89
CA LEU A 51 -49.16 -12.66 -4.07
C LEU A 51 -50.27 -13.05 -5.06
N LYS A 52 -51.34 -13.65 -4.52
CA LYS A 52 -52.72 -13.66 -5.02
C LYS A 52 -53.54 -14.72 -4.28
N THR A 53 -54.28 -14.29 -3.26
CA THR A 53 -55.65 -14.75 -2.92
C THR A 53 -56.05 -14.16 -1.56
N LEU A 54 -56.79 -13.04 -1.61
CA LEU A 54 -57.55 -12.49 -0.49
C LEU A 54 -58.99 -12.30 -0.98
N GLN A 55 -59.84 -13.28 -0.64
CA GLN A 55 -61.32 -13.29 -0.62
C GLN A 55 -61.68 -14.79 -0.50
N ALA A 56 -62.43 -15.32 0.46
CA ALA A 56 -63.33 -14.76 1.45
C ALA A 56 -63.44 -15.75 2.63
N THR A 57 -63.39 -15.30 3.88
CA THR A 57 -64.05 -15.98 5.01
C THR A 57 -64.36 -14.95 6.09
N SER A 58 -65.64 -14.80 6.42
CA SER A 58 -66.17 -13.93 7.46
C SER A 58 -66.33 -14.71 8.77
N ASP A 59 -65.23 -14.87 9.51
CA ASP A 59 -65.26 -15.47 10.85
C ASP A 59 -64.45 -14.62 11.85
N PRO A 60 -65.11 -13.90 12.78
CA PRO A 60 -64.45 -12.95 13.69
C PRO A 60 -63.53 -13.61 14.71
N LEU A 61 -63.63 -14.93 14.95
CA LEU A 61 -62.68 -15.66 15.79
C LEU A 61 -61.34 -15.92 15.07
N ARG A 62 -61.36 -16.22 13.76
CA ARG A 62 -60.12 -16.45 13.00
C ARG A 62 -59.31 -15.17 12.78
N LEU A 63 -59.95 -14.01 12.68
CA LEU A 63 -59.26 -12.71 12.55
C LEU A 63 -58.47 -12.33 13.82
N LYS A 64 -59.01 -12.64 15.02
CA LYS A 64 -58.31 -12.43 16.29
C LYS A 64 -57.10 -13.35 16.44
N TRP A 65 -57.22 -14.60 16.03
CA TRP A 65 -56.10 -15.56 16.00
C TRP A 65 -55.03 -15.15 14.98
N LEU A 66 -55.40 -14.72 13.78
CA LEU A 66 -54.45 -14.22 12.77
C LEU A 66 -53.74 -12.93 13.23
N SER A 67 -54.44 -12.00 13.89
CA SER A 67 -53.79 -10.80 14.45
C SER A 67 -52.80 -11.14 15.57
N SER A 68 -53.13 -12.12 16.43
CA SER A 68 -52.27 -12.55 17.53
C SER A 68 -51.04 -13.31 17.01
N LEU A 69 -51.19 -14.10 15.95
CA LEU A 69 -50.09 -14.79 15.27
C LEU A 69 -49.16 -13.82 14.53
N VAL A 70 -49.69 -12.78 13.90
CA VAL A 70 -48.89 -11.73 13.26
C VAL A 70 -48.14 -10.91 14.33
N ILE A 71 -48.78 -10.55 15.44
CA ILE A 71 -48.12 -9.86 16.56
C ILE A 71 -47.03 -10.73 17.19
N MET A 72 -47.28 -12.02 17.41
CA MET A 72 -46.26 -12.96 17.88
C MET A 72 -45.11 -13.10 16.90
N PHE A 73 -45.37 -13.14 15.59
CA PHE A 73 -44.34 -13.22 14.57
C PHE A 73 -43.48 -11.94 14.52
N TRP A 74 -44.10 -10.76 14.63
CA TRP A 74 -43.37 -9.49 14.72
C TRP A 74 -42.59 -9.36 16.03
N LEU A 75 -43.11 -9.85 17.16
CA LEU A 75 -42.37 -9.92 18.43
C LEU A 75 -41.18 -10.89 18.35
N LEU A 76 -41.33 -12.04 17.69
CA LEU A 76 -40.23 -12.98 17.46
C LEU A 76 -39.17 -12.40 16.53
N VAL A 77 -39.58 -11.75 15.44
CA VAL A 77 -38.66 -11.04 14.53
C VAL A 77 -37.98 -9.88 15.25
N PHE A 78 -38.68 -9.14 16.11
CA PHE A 78 -38.10 -8.06 16.90
C PHE A 78 -37.16 -8.58 17.99
N VAL A 79 -37.44 -9.72 18.62
CA VAL A 79 -36.55 -10.39 19.59
C VAL A 79 -35.32 -10.98 18.91
N VAL A 80 -35.45 -11.53 17.70
CA VAL A 80 -34.32 -12.00 16.87
C VAL A 80 -33.48 -10.81 16.39
N LEU A 81 -34.10 -9.72 15.94
CA LEU A 81 -33.39 -8.47 15.61
C LEU A 81 -32.76 -7.83 16.85
N LEU A 82 -33.39 -7.89 18.03
CA LEU A 82 -32.77 -7.45 19.28
C LEU A 82 -31.61 -8.37 19.67
N HIS A 83 -31.71 -9.69 19.46
CA HIS A 83 -30.61 -10.63 19.67
C HIS A 83 -29.49 -10.45 18.64
N ASP A 84 -29.77 -10.02 17.42
CA ASP A 84 -28.74 -9.66 16.44
C ASP A 84 -28.11 -8.30 16.79
N ILE A 85 -28.87 -7.34 17.32
CA ILE A 85 -28.36 -6.02 17.75
C ILE A 85 -27.59 -6.12 19.09
N LEU A 86 -28.01 -6.98 20.03
CA LEU A 86 -27.36 -7.19 21.33
C LEU A 86 -26.31 -8.32 21.31
N GLY A 87 -26.44 -9.29 20.40
CA GLY A 87 -25.56 -10.46 20.27
C GLY A 87 -24.47 -10.36 19.20
N SER A 88 -24.51 -9.36 18.31
CA SER A 88 -23.42 -9.08 17.35
C SER A 88 -22.21 -8.37 17.99
N ASN A 89 -22.25 -8.10 19.29
CA ASN A 89 -21.12 -7.53 20.04
C ASN A 89 -20.17 -8.57 20.67
N GLN A 90 -20.35 -9.86 20.38
CA GLN A 90 -19.40 -10.90 20.75
C GLN A 90 -19.16 -11.86 19.58
N ASP A 91 -18.34 -11.46 18.61
CA ASP A 91 -17.47 -12.44 17.96
C ASP A 91 -16.21 -11.81 17.32
N GLN A 92 -15.10 -12.54 17.45
CA GLN A 92 -13.80 -12.40 16.77
C GLN A 92 -12.80 -11.26 17.12
N THR A 93 -12.81 -10.70 18.33
CA THR A 93 -11.67 -9.87 18.84
C THR A 93 -11.30 -10.17 20.30
N SER A 94 -11.70 -11.32 20.83
CA SER A 94 -11.47 -11.69 22.24
C SER A 94 -10.02 -12.03 22.58
N HIS A 95 -9.15 -12.32 21.61
CA HIS A 95 -7.73 -12.63 21.87
C HIS A 95 -6.79 -11.41 21.87
N LEU A 96 -7.30 -10.18 21.67
CA LEU A 96 -6.52 -8.94 21.73
C LEU A 96 -6.78 -8.11 23.02
N LYS A 97 -7.47 -8.68 24.02
CA LYS A 97 -7.95 -7.93 25.20
C LYS A 97 -7.13 -8.08 26.48
N ASP A 98 -6.07 -8.90 26.50
CA ASP A 98 -5.28 -9.08 27.72
C ASP A 98 -3.93 -8.36 27.64
N LEU A 99 -3.91 -7.08 27.99
CA LEU A 99 -2.76 -6.44 28.64
C LEU A 99 -3.19 -5.95 30.02
N PRO A 100 -2.78 -6.61 31.11
CA PRO A 100 -2.85 -6.03 32.45
C PRO A 100 -1.56 -5.27 32.74
N GLY A 101 -1.67 -3.95 32.92
CA GLY A 101 -0.59 -3.09 33.38
C GLY A 101 -1.15 -1.90 34.18
N PRO A 102 -0.63 -1.61 35.40
CA PRO A 102 -1.04 -0.43 36.17
C PRO A 102 -0.77 0.87 35.40
N LEU A 103 -1.52 1.95 35.70
CA LEU A 103 -1.15 3.33 35.32
C LEU A 103 0.22 3.67 35.96
N SER A 104 1.31 3.32 35.30
CA SER A 104 2.65 3.76 35.65
C SER A 104 3.39 4.06 34.35
N SER A 105 3.61 5.36 34.13
CA SER A 105 4.30 6.01 33.00
C SER A 105 3.78 5.64 31.60
N THR A 106 2.56 6.06 31.25
CA THR A 106 2.19 6.16 29.83
C THR A 106 3.04 7.27 29.20
N SER A 107 4.07 6.90 28.44
CA SER A 107 4.83 7.86 27.64
C SER A 107 3.94 8.36 26.51
N TRP A 108 3.51 9.62 26.58
CA TRP A 108 2.63 10.24 25.59
C TRP A 108 3.35 10.70 24.33
N ASN A 109 4.15 9.81 23.73
CA ASN A 109 4.82 10.11 22.49
C ASN A 109 4.50 9.05 21.43
N PHE A 110 3.38 9.27 20.73
CA PHE A 110 3.02 8.44 19.58
C PHE A 110 3.97 8.64 18.40
N HIS A 111 4.73 9.75 18.41
CA HIS A 111 5.56 10.20 17.30
C HIS A 111 4.80 10.18 15.96
N LEU A 112 3.57 10.67 15.97
CA LEU A 112 2.74 10.80 14.78
C LEU A 112 2.64 12.27 14.37
N PRO A 113 2.49 12.58 13.07
CA PRO A 113 2.07 13.90 12.62
C PRO A 113 0.81 14.37 13.36
N ASP A 114 0.73 15.66 13.69
CA ASP A 114 -0.40 16.20 14.46
C ASP A 114 -1.77 15.91 13.80
N GLU A 115 -1.82 15.92 12.46
CA GLU A 115 -3.02 15.60 11.67
C GLU A 115 -3.46 14.13 11.80
N HIS A 116 -2.56 13.22 12.16
CA HIS A 116 -2.85 11.78 12.27
C HIS A 116 -3.36 11.39 13.66
N VAL A 117 -3.07 12.19 14.69
CA VAL A 117 -3.38 11.86 16.09
C VAL A 117 -4.89 11.63 16.33
N PRO A 118 -5.83 12.46 15.83
CA PRO A 118 -7.27 12.20 16.00
C PRO A 118 -7.71 10.84 15.46
N TYR A 119 -7.19 10.47 14.29
CA TYR A 119 -7.48 9.21 13.60
C TYR A 119 -6.90 8.01 14.36
N PHE A 120 -5.67 8.13 14.86
CA PHE A 120 -5.04 7.13 15.71
C PHE A 120 -5.83 6.92 17.02
N LEU A 121 -6.26 8.00 17.68
CA LEU A 121 -7.06 7.94 18.91
C LEU A 121 -8.47 7.41 18.67
N HIS A 122 -9.07 7.68 17.51
CA HIS A 122 -10.34 7.07 17.12
C HIS A 122 -10.24 5.55 17.04
N ASN A 123 -9.18 5.03 16.39
CA ASN A 123 -8.93 3.59 16.31
C ASN A 123 -8.55 2.99 17.67
N ASN A 124 -7.91 3.78 18.55
CA ASN A 124 -7.45 3.38 19.87
C ASN A 124 -8.23 4.06 21.00
N ARG A 125 -9.54 3.82 21.07
CA ARG A 125 -10.46 4.44 22.06
C ARG A 125 -10.03 4.27 23.51
N HIS A 126 -9.37 3.16 23.83
CA HIS A 126 -8.84 2.92 25.17
C HIS A 126 -7.74 3.96 25.53
N LEU A 127 -6.82 4.26 24.62
CA LEU A 127 -5.81 5.32 24.81
C LEU A 127 -6.44 6.69 24.88
N ALA A 128 -7.47 6.96 24.07
CA ALA A 128 -8.23 8.22 24.15
C ALA A 128 -8.84 8.42 25.54
N ALA A 129 -9.43 7.36 26.13
CA ALA A 129 -9.99 7.41 27.48
C ALA A 129 -8.93 7.56 28.59
N VAL A 130 -7.73 7.00 28.39
CA VAL A 130 -6.59 7.24 29.30
C VAL A 130 -6.11 8.70 29.18
N CYS A 131 -5.97 9.22 27.96
CA CYS A 131 -5.54 10.60 27.70
C CYS A 131 -6.50 11.65 28.26
N ASP A 132 -7.81 11.39 28.19
CA ASP A 132 -8.84 12.28 28.74
C ASP A 132 -8.64 12.49 30.26
N ARG A 133 -8.43 11.37 30.97
CA ARG A 133 -8.26 11.35 32.43
C ARG A 133 -6.90 11.84 32.90
N ASP A 134 -5.85 11.68 32.11
CA ASP A 134 -4.50 12.09 32.48
C ASP A 134 -4.29 13.61 32.22
N PRO A 135 -4.09 14.46 33.25
CA PRO A 135 -3.83 15.88 33.07
C PRO A 135 -2.61 16.19 32.20
N GLN A 136 -1.62 15.29 32.12
CA GLN A 136 -0.37 15.48 31.39
C GLN A 136 -0.44 15.04 29.92
N CYS A 137 -1.56 14.49 29.44
CA CYS A 137 -1.66 14.08 28.04
C CYS A 137 -1.57 15.30 27.10
N PRO A 138 -0.56 15.36 26.19
CA PRO A 138 -0.38 16.47 25.25
C PRO A 138 -1.43 16.48 24.13
N TYR A 139 -2.18 15.39 23.97
CA TYR A 139 -3.12 15.19 22.87
C TYR A 139 -4.58 15.50 23.23
N LYS A 140 -4.85 16.11 24.40
CA LYS A 140 -6.23 16.45 24.82
C LYS A 140 -7.00 17.29 23.79
N LYS A 141 -6.32 18.17 23.05
CA LYS A 141 -6.95 18.97 21.98
C LYS A 141 -7.62 18.11 20.90
N HIS A 142 -7.09 16.91 20.66
CA HIS A 142 -7.55 15.98 19.62
C HIS A 142 -8.73 15.14 20.05
N LEU A 143 -9.04 15.07 21.35
CA LEU A 143 -10.18 14.30 21.87
C LEU A 143 -11.54 14.89 21.44
N LYS A 144 -11.57 16.16 21.02
CA LYS A 144 -12.76 16.80 20.45
C LYS A 144 -13.07 16.34 19.01
N HIS A 145 -12.10 15.72 18.33
CA HIS A 145 -12.18 15.29 16.94
C HIS A 145 -12.21 13.77 16.80
N LEU A 146 -12.77 13.08 17.79
CA LEU A 146 -12.88 11.63 17.80
C LEU A 146 -13.87 11.06 16.77
N GLU A 147 -14.50 11.90 15.95
CA GLU A 147 -15.27 11.44 14.79
C GLU A 147 -14.37 11.09 13.60
N SER A 148 -13.19 11.70 13.49
CA SER A 148 -12.20 11.44 12.43
C SER A 148 -11.63 10.02 12.54
N CYS A 149 -11.64 9.27 11.43
CA CYS A 149 -11.29 7.84 11.39
C CYS A 149 -10.56 7.48 10.11
N TRP A 150 -9.75 6.44 10.11
CA TRP A 150 -8.95 6.09 8.93
C TRP A 150 -9.83 5.54 7.79
N GLY A 151 -10.93 4.85 8.13
CA GLY A 151 -11.88 4.28 7.18
C GLY A 151 -12.02 2.76 7.27
N TYR A 152 -11.05 2.09 7.90
CA TYR A 152 -11.11 0.66 8.14
C TYR A 152 -11.92 0.29 9.39
N GLU A 153 -12.20 1.25 10.27
CA GLU A 153 -13.04 1.05 11.45
C GLU A 153 -14.50 0.80 11.05
N LYS A 154 -15.22 -0.05 11.81
CA LYS A 154 -16.59 -0.50 11.48
C LYS A 154 -17.60 0.67 11.37
N ALA A 155 -17.46 1.70 12.21
CA ALA A 155 -18.39 2.83 12.29
C ALA A 155 -17.90 4.11 11.60
N CYS A 156 -16.89 4.01 10.72
CA CYS A 156 -16.30 5.17 10.05
C CYS A 156 -17.13 5.65 8.84
N ARG A 157 -17.67 6.86 8.93
CA ARG A 157 -18.42 7.50 7.83
C ARG A 157 -17.46 8.06 6.77
N PRO A 158 -17.83 8.07 5.47
CA PRO A 158 -16.97 8.60 4.40
C PRO A 158 -16.44 10.01 4.65
N GLU A 159 -17.27 10.89 5.21
CA GLU A 159 -16.94 12.31 5.46
C GLU A 159 -15.92 12.48 6.60
N SER A 160 -15.79 11.45 7.45
CA SER A 160 -14.87 11.43 8.59
C SER A 160 -13.53 10.77 8.24
N ARG A 161 -13.36 10.23 7.03
CA ARG A 161 -12.15 9.52 6.60
C ARG A 161 -10.95 10.47 6.50
N PHE A 162 -9.73 9.93 6.58
CA PHE A 162 -8.51 10.69 6.33
C PHE A 162 -8.38 11.01 4.84
N GLY A 163 -9.17 11.96 4.34
CA GLY A 163 -9.34 12.18 2.91
C GLY A 163 -10.27 11.15 2.26
N TYR A 164 -10.77 11.52 1.09
CA TYR A 164 -11.59 10.66 0.26
C TYR A 164 -11.33 10.96 -1.22
N PRO A 165 -11.36 9.96 -2.12
CA PRO A 165 -11.01 10.16 -3.52
C PRO A 165 -11.92 11.17 -4.21
N MET A 166 -11.33 11.94 -5.12
CA MET A 166 -12.05 12.83 -6.03
C MET A 166 -12.02 12.23 -7.42
N CYS A 167 -13.19 12.11 -8.06
CA CYS A 167 -13.30 11.60 -9.42
C CYS A 167 -13.93 12.67 -10.32
N ASN A 168 -13.28 12.96 -11.45
CA ASN A 168 -13.71 14.01 -12.37
C ASN A 168 -14.63 13.48 -13.47
N TYR A 169 -14.56 12.19 -13.76
CA TYR A 169 -15.42 11.50 -14.71
C TYR A 169 -15.54 10.02 -14.35
N VAL A 170 -16.51 9.34 -14.95
CA VAL A 170 -16.74 7.90 -14.77
C VAL A 170 -16.24 7.15 -16.00
N ASP A 171 -15.48 6.08 -15.75
CA ASP A 171 -15.14 5.09 -16.77
C ASP A 171 -16.22 3.99 -16.78
N MET A 172 -17.05 3.97 -17.83
CA MET A 172 -18.16 3.02 -17.97
C MET A 172 -17.73 1.54 -18.02
N GLY A 173 -16.43 1.27 -18.26
CA GLY A 173 -15.88 -0.08 -18.15
C GLY A 173 -15.81 -0.60 -16.72
N TRP A 174 -15.86 0.30 -15.72
CA TRP A 174 -15.77 -0.03 -14.31
C TRP A 174 -17.08 0.18 -13.57
N THR A 175 -17.75 1.31 -13.78
CA THR A 175 -18.97 1.68 -13.06
C THR A 175 -19.76 2.75 -13.81
N ASN A 176 -20.96 3.08 -13.34
CA ASN A 176 -21.88 4.05 -13.94
C ASN A 176 -22.12 5.32 -13.10
N THR A 177 -21.50 5.42 -11.91
CA THR A 177 -21.69 6.57 -11.00
C THR A 177 -20.35 7.05 -10.43
N ILE A 178 -20.27 8.35 -10.10
CA ILE A 178 -19.07 8.95 -9.48
C ILE A 178 -18.84 8.35 -8.09
N GLU A 179 -19.91 8.15 -7.33
CA GLU A 179 -19.86 7.62 -5.96
C GLU A 179 -19.29 6.20 -5.95
N SER A 180 -19.72 5.35 -6.88
CA SER A 180 -19.14 4.02 -7.03
C SER A 180 -17.69 4.08 -7.51
N ALA A 181 -17.31 5.04 -8.35
CA ALA A 181 -15.92 5.19 -8.79
C ALA A 181 -15.01 5.59 -7.61
N GLN A 182 -15.48 6.50 -6.75
CA GLN A 182 -14.78 6.90 -5.53
C GLN A 182 -14.59 5.73 -4.58
N GLU A 183 -15.64 4.94 -4.34
CA GLU A 183 -15.56 3.79 -3.44
C GLU A 183 -14.66 2.67 -4.00
N ILE A 184 -14.67 2.44 -5.32
CA ILE A 184 -13.75 1.51 -5.99
C ILE A 184 -12.30 1.97 -5.80
N PHE A 185 -12.01 3.24 -6.10
CA PHE A 185 -10.67 3.80 -5.93
C PHE A 185 -10.23 3.73 -4.47
N TRP A 186 -11.11 4.07 -3.52
CA TRP A 186 -10.81 4.00 -2.08
C TRP A 186 -10.47 2.56 -1.61
N LYS A 187 -11.19 1.54 -2.12
CA LYS A 187 -10.89 0.13 -1.84
C LYS A 187 -9.56 -0.33 -2.45
N GLN A 188 -9.27 0.09 -3.67
CA GLN A 188 -8.07 -0.33 -4.41
C GLN A 188 -6.80 0.34 -3.92
N ALA A 189 -6.91 1.60 -3.49
CA ALA A 189 -5.80 2.54 -3.50
C ALA A 189 -5.58 3.32 -2.18
N ASP A 190 -6.52 3.21 -1.24
CA ASP A 190 -6.54 4.02 -0.02
C ASP A 190 -6.68 3.12 1.23
N PHE A 191 -7.08 3.67 2.38
CA PHE A 191 -7.30 2.90 3.61
C PHE A 191 -8.34 1.77 3.49
N GLY A 192 -9.15 1.74 2.43
CA GLY A 192 -9.97 0.59 2.07
C GLY A 192 -9.15 -0.65 1.72
N TYR A 193 -7.94 -0.48 1.19
CA TYR A 193 -6.99 -1.56 0.97
C TYR A 193 -6.55 -2.21 2.28
N ALA A 194 -6.19 -1.39 3.28
CA ALA A 194 -5.85 -1.88 4.63
C ALA A 194 -7.04 -2.57 5.31
N LYS A 195 -8.26 -2.03 5.12
CA LYS A 195 -9.51 -2.64 5.61
C LYS A 195 -9.70 -4.06 5.09
N GLU A 196 -9.45 -4.27 3.80
CA GLU A 196 -9.59 -5.58 3.18
C GLU A 196 -8.57 -6.58 3.76
N ARG A 197 -7.31 -6.16 3.97
CA ARG A 197 -6.29 -7.02 4.62
C ARG A 197 -6.70 -7.42 6.03
N LEU A 198 -7.28 -6.49 6.80
CA LEU A 198 -7.81 -6.75 8.14
C LEU A 198 -8.99 -7.75 8.11
N HIS A 199 -9.91 -7.62 7.15
CA HIS A 199 -11.05 -8.53 7.01
C HIS A 199 -10.66 -9.94 6.55
N GLU A 200 -9.50 -10.09 5.91
CA GLU A 200 -8.98 -11.39 5.45
C GLU A 200 -8.23 -12.17 6.54
N LEU A 201 -7.99 -11.57 7.71
CA LEU A 201 -7.22 -12.19 8.79
C LEU A 201 -7.95 -13.42 9.36
N ARG A 202 -7.22 -14.53 9.46
CA ARG A 202 -7.67 -15.76 10.12
C ARG A 202 -6.54 -16.42 10.86
N THR A 203 -6.88 -17.09 11.95
CA THR A 203 -5.93 -17.86 12.75
C THR A 203 -5.65 -19.20 12.08
N LEU A 204 -4.41 -19.42 11.67
CA LEU A 204 -3.93 -20.68 11.10
C LEU A 204 -3.38 -21.61 12.19
N CYS A 205 -2.79 -21.06 13.26
CA CYS A 205 -2.35 -21.83 14.41
C CYS A 205 -2.95 -21.25 15.69
N GLN A 206 -3.79 -22.05 16.36
CA GLN A 206 -4.57 -21.64 17.52
C GLN A 206 -3.82 -21.99 18.83
N PRO A 207 -3.68 -21.04 19.77
CA PRO A 207 -3.10 -21.34 21.07
C PRO A 207 -4.06 -22.24 21.86
N MET A 208 -3.54 -23.21 22.61
CA MET A 208 -4.36 -24.08 23.45
C MET A 208 -4.45 -23.55 24.88
N GLU A 209 -3.36 -22.95 25.36
CA GLU A 209 -3.22 -22.34 26.68
C GLU A 209 -2.60 -20.94 26.60
N THR A 210 -2.68 -20.18 27.69
CA THR A 210 -1.98 -18.89 27.79
C THR A 210 -0.47 -19.10 27.70
N GLY A 211 0.19 -18.32 26.84
CA GLY A 211 1.63 -18.44 26.57
C GLY A 211 1.96 -19.39 25.41
N ASP A 212 0.98 -20.11 24.85
CA ASP A 212 1.19 -20.86 23.62
C ASP A 212 1.40 -19.92 22.42
N SER A 213 2.03 -20.45 21.37
CA SER A 213 2.22 -19.75 20.11
C SER A 213 0.89 -19.54 19.39
N TRP A 214 0.84 -18.59 18.46
CA TRP A 214 -0.25 -18.50 17.49
C TRP A 214 0.24 -17.92 16.18
N LEU A 215 -0.49 -18.20 15.10
CA LEU A 215 -0.21 -17.66 13.77
C LEU A 215 -1.50 -17.15 13.15
N LEU A 216 -1.54 -15.85 12.87
CA LEU A 216 -2.65 -15.14 12.21
C LEU A 216 -2.17 -14.65 10.84
N CYS A 217 -2.90 -14.94 9.78
CA CYS A 217 -2.50 -14.52 8.43
C CYS A 217 -3.68 -13.98 7.62
N SER A 218 -3.40 -13.04 6.72
CA SER A 218 -4.32 -12.65 5.66
C SER A 218 -4.36 -13.71 4.55
N ARG A 219 -5.23 -13.51 3.56
CA ARG A 219 -5.32 -14.39 2.39
C ARG A 219 -3.97 -14.48 1.66
N TYR A 220 -3.67 -15.68 1.17
CA TYR A 220 -2.42 -16.04 0.49
C TYR A 220 -1.14 -15.78 1.29
N LEU A 221 -1.23 -15.62 2.62
CA LEU A 221 -0.11 -15.30 3.50
C LEU A 221 0.64 -14.04 3.02
N GLN A 222 -0.12 -13.02 2.60
CA GLN A 222 0.45 -11.74 2.17
C GLN A 222 0.90 -10.88 3.36
N TYR A 223 0.25 -11.05 4.50
CA TYR A 223 0.62 -10.55 5.81
C TYR A 223 0.39 -11.65 6.84
N CYS A 224 1.29 -11.78 7.80
CA CYS A 224 1.09 -12.66 8.95
C CYS A 224 1.61 -12.02 10.23
N ARG A 225 1.04 -12.41 11.36
CA ARG A 225 1.56 -12.12 12.71
C ARG A 225 1.63 -13.42 13.49
N ALA A 226 2.68 -13.59 14.26
CA ALA A 226 2.90 -14.75 15.10
C ALA A 226 3.38 -14.35 16.49
N SER A 227 3.05 -15.16 17.48
CA SER A 227 3.64 -15.09 18.82
C SER A 227 4.45 -16.35 19.13
N ASN A 228 5.46 -16.18 19.98
CA ASN A 228 6.33 -17.26 20.43
C ASN A 228 6.80 -18.14 19.25
N LEU A 229 7.27 -17.46 18.20
CA LEU A 229 7.69 -18.06 16.93
C LEU A 229 9.08 -18.66 17.09
N TYR A 230 9.22 -19.93 16.77
CA TYR A 230 10.50 -20.65 16.70
C TYR A 230 11.04 -20.64 15.28
N ILE A 231 12.34 -20.35 15.11
CA ILE A 231 13.07 -20.51 13.84
C ILE A 231 14.42 -21.20 14.10
N ASP A 232 14.70 -22.30 13.42
CA ASP A 232 15.97 -23.02 13.42
C ASP A 232 16.79 -22.67 12.18
N LEU A 233 17.92 -22.00 12.37
CA LEU A 233 18.84 -21.62 11.30
C LEU A 233 20.17 -22.38 11.40
N ARG A 234 20.22 -23.51 12.12
CA ARG A 234 21.47 -24.25 12.34
C ARG A 234 22.01 -24.92 11.08
N GLN A 235 21.11 -25.39 10.21
CA GLN A 235 21.45 -26.20 9.03
C GLN A 235 21.18 -25.49 7.69
N VAL A 236 20.90 -24.18 7.73
CA VAL A 236 20.57 -23.43 6.51
C VAL A 236 21.80 -23.26 5.62
N LYS A 237 21.59 -23.39 4.31
CA LYS A 237 22.64 -23.22 3.29
C LYS A 237 22.29 -22.06 2.37
N ARG A 238 23.12 -21.01 2.43
CA ARG A 238 22.99 -19.80 1.60
C ARG A 238 23.70 -19.96 0.26
N ASN A 239 23.18 -19.31 -0.76
CA ASN A 239 23.80 -19.17 -2.08
C ASN A 239 23.65 -17.71 -2.55
N HIS A 240 23.51 -17.49 -3.85
CA HIS A 240 23.30 -16.16 -4.42
C HIS A 240 21.82 -15.77 -4.57
N ASP A 241 20.89 -16.69 -4.26
CA ASP A 241 19.46 -16.43 -4.31
C ASP A 241 19.00 -15.71 -3.04
N ARG A 242 18.41 -14.52 -3.21
CA ARG A 242 17.90 -13.68 -2.12
C ARG A 242 16.62 -14.23 -1.50
N PHE A 243 15.87 -15.05 -2.25
CA PHE A 243 14.59 -15.62 -1.81
C PHE A 243 14.52 -17.10 -2.15
N LYS A 244 15.54 -17.83 -1.71
CA LYS A 244 15.71 -19.25 -1.95
C LYS A 244 14.48 -20.03 -1.46
N GLU A 245 13.84 -20.75 -2.37
CA GLU A 245 12.77 -21.67 -2.00
C GLU A 245 13.31 -22.84 -1.17
N ASN A 246 12.47 -23.36 -0.27
CA ASN A 246 12.81 -24.46 0.64
C ASN A 246 14.06 -24.14 1.49
N PHE A 247 14.26 -22.86 1.82
CA PHE A 247 15.32 -22.41 2.72
C PHE A 247 15.16 -23.01 4.13
N LEU A 248 13.91 -23.16 4.58
CA LEU A 248 13.52 -23.83 5.81
C LEU A 248 12.89 -25.19 5.49
N GLN A 249 13.19 -26.20 6.29
CA GLN A 249 12.58 -27.52 6.24
C GLN A 249 11.47 -27.65 7.28
N LYS A 250 10.76 -28.78 7.26
CA LYS A 250 9.75 -29.09 8.28
C LYS A 250 10.42 -29.19 9.66
N GLY A 251 9.86 -28.49 10.65
CA GLY A 251 10.42 -28.36 11.99
C GLY A 251 11.34 -27.15 12.18
N ASP A 252 11.83 -26.53 11.11
CA ASP A 252 12.73 -25.37 11.21
C ASP A 252 11.97 -24.06 11.51
N ILE A 253 10.64 -24.05 11.37
CA ILE A 253 9.80 -22.91 11.74
C ILE A 253 8.48 -23.42 12.29
N GLY A 254 8.02 -22.83 13.39
CA GLY A 254 6.81 -23.32 14.05
C GLY A 254 6.51 -22.68 15.38
N GLY A 255 5.53 -23.25 16.08
CA GLY A 255 5.11 -22.83 17.40
C GLY A 255 4.31 -23.93 18.11
N HIS A 256 4.18 -23.81 19.43
CA HIS A 256 3.34 -24.69 20.24
C HIS A 256 1.87 -24.25 20.12
N CYS A 257 1.13 -24.84 19.19
CA CYS A 257 -0.24 -24.47 18.89
C CYS A 257 -0.92 -25.51 18.01
N LYS A 258 -2.26 -25.52 17.97
CA LYS A 258 -3.03 -26.39 17.08
C LYS A 258 -3.06 -25.81 15.66
N LEU A 259 -2.34 -26.45 14.73
CA LEU A 259 -2.19 -25.96 13.35
C LEU A 259 -3.26 -26.50 12.39
N ASP A 260 -3.95 -25.61 11.68
CA ASP A 260 -4.79 -25.98 10.53
C ASP A 260 -3.94 -26.12 9.26
N VAL A 261 -3.28 -27.28 9.14
CA VAL A 261 -2.42 -27.62 7.99
C VAL A 261 -3.19 -27.55 6.66
N ARG A 262 -4.47 -27.95 6.64
CA ARG A 262 -5.26 -27.95 5.40
C ARG A 262 -5.46 -26.53 4.89
N THR A 263 -5.87 -25.63 5.78
CA THR A 263 -6.05 -24.22 5.42
C THR A 263 -4.71 -23.59 5.06
N LEU A 264 -3.64 -23.82 5.82
CA LEU A 264 -2.30 -23.30 5.52
C LEU A 264 -1.87 -23.65 4.09
N ILE A 265 -1.88 -24.94 3.72
CA ILE A 265 -1.47 -25.40 2.38
C ILE A 265 -2.40 -24.86 1.30
N SER A 266 -3.69 -24.69 1.60
CA SER A 266 -4.65 -24.13 0.66
C SER A 266 -4.39 -22.67 0.29
N GLU A 267 -3.46 -21.97 0.93
CA GLU A 267 -3.15 -20.56 0.62
C GLU A 267 -1.98 -20.37 -0.36
N GLY A 268 -1.41 -21.45 -0.87
CA GLY A 268 -0.25 -21.42 -1.76
C GLY A 268 -0.49 -20.92 -3.18
N GLN A 269 -1.71 -20.51 -3.56
CA GLN A 269 -2.03 -20.18 -4.97
C GLN A 269 -1.27 -18.96 -5.51
N ARG A 270 -0.79 -18.08 -4.64
CA ARG A 270 0.01 -16.89 -5.02
C ARG A 270 1.45 -16.96 -4.52
N LYS A 271 1.99 -18.18 -4.37
CA LYS A 271 3.39 -18.39 -4.00
C LYS A 271 4.31 -17.67 -5.01
N SER A 272 4.99 -16.63 -4.53
CA SER A 272 6.04 -15.92 -5.25
C SER A 272 6.82 -15.08 -4.24
N PRO A 273 8.16 -14.98 -4.37
CA PRO A 273 9.04 -14.36 -3.38
C PRO A 273 8.55 -13.04 -2.79
N LEU A 274 8.16 -12.10 -3.65
CA LEU A 274 7.73 -10.74 -3.27
C LEU A 274 6.21 -10.56 -3.31
N GLN A 275 5.43 -11.64 -3.35
CA GLN A 275 3.96 -11.58 -3.36
C GLN A 275 3.31 -12.30 -2.18
N SER A 276 4.02 -13.24 -1.54
CA SER A 276 3.51 -14.06 -0.44
C SER A 276 4.64 -14.58 0.45
N TRP A 277 4.35 -14.77 1.73
CA TRP A 277 5.20 -15.48 2.71
C TRP A 277 4.98 -16.99 2.73
N PHE A 278 4.14 -17.51 1.83
CA PHE A 278 3.81 -18.93 1.78
C PHE A 278 5.05 -19.82 1.61
N ALA A 279 6.06 -19.41 0.84
CA ALA A 279 7.26 -20.23 0.63
C ALA A 279 8.03 -20.48 1.94
N GLU A 280 8.02 -19.51 2.86
CA GLU A 280 8.68 -19.56 4.15
C GLU A 280 7.83 -20.24 5.22
N LEU A 281 6.50 -20.11 5.13
CA LEU A 281 5.56 -20.59 6.15
C LEU A 281 4.85 -21.91 5.77
N GLN A 282 4.98 -22.41 4.54
CA GLN A 282 4.38 -23.70 4.13
C GLN A 282 4.86 -24.89 4.97
N THR A 283 6.04 -24.80 5.59
CA THR A 283 6.61 -25.81 6.48
C THR A 283 6.39 -25.51 7.96
N TYR A 284 5.58 -24.50 8.29
CA TYR A 284 5.24 -24.15 9.67
C TYR A 284 4.73 -25.39 10.41
N THR A 285 5.33 -25.68 11.56
CA THR A 285 5.12 -26.94 12.27
C THR A 285 4.49 -26.69 13.64
N GLU A 286 3.48 -27.51 13.96
CA GLU A 286 2.98 -27.67 15.33
C GLU A 286 4.06 -28.36 16.16
N LEU A 287 4.64 -27.63 17.11
CA LEU A 287 5.72 -28.10 17.97
C LEU A 287 5.15 -28.78 19.21
N SER A 288 5.84 -29.80 19.70
CA SER A 288 5.47 -30.53 20.93
C SER A 288 6.03 -29.90 22.20
N PHE A 289 6.60 -28.71 22.11
CA PHE A 289 7.28 -27.99 23.19
C PHE A 289 7.01 -26.50 23.05
N ARG A 290 7.01 -25.77 24.16
CA ARG A 290 6.92 -24.31 24.19
C ARG A 290 8.29 -23.69 23.91
N PRO A 291 8.50 -23.00 22.79
CA PRO A 291 9.85 -22.62 22.35
C PRO A 291 10.65 -21.78 23.36
N ILE A 292 9.98 -20.84 24.03
CA ILE A 292 10.61 -19.89 24.97
C ILE A 292 10.64 -20.50 26.37
N GLU A 293 9.50 -20.97 26.87
CA GLU A 293 9.33 -21.47 28.23
C GLU A 293 10.14 -22.73 28.50
N ASP A 294 10.24 -23.64 27.51
CA ASP A 294 11.02 -24.88 27.64
C ASP A 294 12.50 -24.68 27.27
N GLY A 295 12.94 -23.43 27.05
CA GLY A 295 14.34 -23.08 26.79
C GLY A 295 14.91 -23.70 25.52
N LYS A 296 14.16 -23.71 24.42
CA LYS A 296 14.56 -24.38 23.15
C LYS A 296 15.28 -23.48 22.15
N CYS A 297 15.46 -22.21 22.50
CA CYS A 297 16.11 -21.22 21.64
C CYS A 297 17.45 -20.74 22.22
N ASP A 298 18.47 -20.66 21.37
CA ASP A 298 19.76 -20.05 21.71
C ASP A 298 19.63 -18.53 21.94
N ILE A 299 18.70 -17.90 21.20
CA ILE A 299 18.42 -16.46 21.29
C ILE A 299 16.91 -16.25 21.42
N ILE A 300 16.52 -15.37 22.34
CA ILE A 300 15.14 -14.95 22.51
C ILE A 300 15.05 -13.45 22.21
N ILE A 301 14.23 -13.10 21.22
CA ILE A 301 13.96 -11.73 20.82
C ILE A 301 12.64 -11.30 21.44
N GLU A 302 12.76 -10.53 22.52
CA GLU A 302 11.64 -9.95 23.28
C GLU A 302 10.92 -8.84 22.52
N LYS A 303 11.67 -8.12 21.68
CA LYS A 303 11.17 -6.95 20.95
C LYS A 303 10.28 -7.37 19.76
N PRO A 304 9.16 -6.67 19.50
CA PRO A 304 8.38 -6.90 18.30
C PRO A 304 9.25 -6.79 17.06
N THR A 305 9.16 -7.78 16.18
CA THR A 305 10.08 -7.93 15.04
C THR A 305 9.32 -8.04 13.74
N TYR A 306 9.67 -7.20 12.76
CA TYR A 306 9.09 -7.18 11.43
C TYR A 306 10.04 -7.86 10.44
N PHE A 307 9.61 -8.92 9.79
CA PHE A 307 10.30 -9.52 8.66
C PHE A 307 9.90 -8.82 7.37
N MET A 308 10.90 -8.45 6.57
CA MET A 308 10.72 -7.78 5.28
C MET A 308 11.51 -8.44 4.16
N LYS A 309 10.90 -8.58 2.99
CA LYS A 309 11.59 -8.88 1.73
C LYS A 309 11.59 -7.63 0.87
N LEU A 310 12.76 -7.19 0.45
CA LEU A 310 12.95 -5.91 -0.23
C LEU A 310 13.03 -6.09 -1.76
N ASP A 311 12.40 -5.20 -2.51
CA ASP A 311 12.39 -5.23 -3.99
C ASP A 311 13.76 -4.85 -4.57
N ALA A 312 14.18 -3.59 -4.42
CA ALA A 312 15.49 -3.11 -4.90
C ALA A 312 15.93 -1.77 -4.27
N GLY A 313 16.82 -1.83 -3.27
CA GLY A 313 17.34 -0.69 -2.50
C GLY A 313 18.19 0.30 -3.30
N VAL A 314 18.55 -0.03 -4.54
CA VAL A 314 19.31 0.86 -5.45
C VAL A 314 18.42 1.68 -6.38
N ASN A 315 17.10 1.48 -6.34
CA ASN A 315 16.15 2.19 -7.20
C ASN A 315 14.97 2.71 -6.37
N MET A 316 14.83 4.04 -6.29
CA MET A 316 13.82 4.68 -5.44
C MET A 316 12.40 4.20 -5.74
N TYR A 317 12.02 4.04 -7.01
CA TYR A 317 10.67 3.60 -7.36
C TYR A 317 10.38 2.21 -6.78
N HIS A 318 11.30 1.27 -6.95
CA HIS A 318 11.15 -0.08 -6.42
C HIS A 318 11.22 -0.12 -4.89
N HIS A 319 12.19 0.57 -4.28
CA HIS A 319 12.36 0.52 -2.83
C HIS A 319 11.24 1.22 -2.06
N PHE A 320 10.64 2.28 -2.62
CA PHE A 320 9.51 2.94 -1.96
C PHE A 320 8.21 2.12 -1.99
N CYS A 321 8.12 1.07 -2.83
CA CYS A 321 7.11 0.03 -2.65
C CYS A 321 7.25 -0.62 -1.27
N ASP A 322 8.48 -0.90 -0.83
CA ASP A 322 8.77 -1.59 0.44
C ASP A 322 8.31 -0.72 1.63
N PHE A 323 8.69 0.56 1.65
CA PHE A 323 8.33 1.49 2.73
C PHE A 323 6.82 1.76 2.80
N ILE A 324 6.14 1.89 1.66
CA ILE A 324 4.68 2.08 1.65
C ILE A 324 3.98 0.83 2.16
N ASN A 325 4.39 -0.36 1.73
CA ASN A 325 3.80 -1.60 2.23
C ASN A 325 4.12 -1.83 3.72
N LEU A 326 5.28 -1.38 4.23
CA LEU A 326 5.57 -1.35 5.66
C LEU A 326 4.67 -0.38 6.43
N TYR A 327 4.42 0.81 5.90
CA TYR A 327 3.47 1.76 6.50
C TYR A 327 2.05 1.19 6.57
N ILE A 328 1.58 0.53 5.51
CA ILE A 328 0.29 -0.17 5.53
C ILE A 328 0.31 -1.31 6.56
N THR A 329 1.44 -2.01 6.69
CA THR A 329 1.64 -3.05 7.71
C THR A 329 1.50 -2.47 9.13
N GLN A 330 1.97 -1.25 9.40
CA GLN A 330 1.74 -0.57 10.69
C GLN A 330 0.26 -0.33 10.98
N HIS A 331 -0.54 0.02 9.96
CA HIS A 331 -1.99 0.13 10.08
C HIS A 331 -2.67 -1.22 10.35
N VAL A 332 -2.29 -2.27 9.60
CA VAL A 332 -2.85 -3.63 9.80
C VAL A 332 -2.47 -4.20 11.17
N ASN A 333 -1.25 -3.92 11.64
CA ASN A 333 -0.79 -4.32 12.98
C ASN A 333 -1.27 -3.40 14.10
N ASN A 334 -1.86 -2.24 13.77
CA ASN A 334 -2.23 -1.18 14.71
C ASN A 334 -1.08 -0.76 15.65
N SER A 335 0.11 -0.58 15.11
CA SER A 335 1.28 -0.11 15.87
C SER A 335 2.18 0.76 15.01
N PHE A 336 2.50 1.95 15.52
CA PHE A 336 3.44 2.91 14.94
C PHE A 336 4.68 3.11 15.82
N SER A 337 4.94 2.20 16.75
CA SER A 337 6.16 2.25 17.57
C SER A 337 7.39 2.13 16.68
N THR A 338 8.42 2.94 16.96
CA THR A 338 9.76 2.77 16.41
C THR A 338 10.63 1.85 17.27
N ASP A 339 10.14 1.46 18.45
CA ASP A 339 10.81 0.49 19.31
C ASP A 339 10.56 -0.96 18.82
N VAL A 340 10.99 -1.25 17.59
CA VAL A 340 10.76 -2.52 16.89
C VAL A 340 12.02 -2.93 16.12
N ASN A 341 12.27 -4.24 16.01
CA ASN A 341 13.31 -4.73 15.11
C ASN A 341 12.76 -4.88 13.70
N ILE A 342 13.58 -4.55 12.69
CA ILE A 342 13.30 -4.91 11.29
C ILE A 342 14.37 -5.90 10.85
N ILE A 343 13.94 -7.11 10.47
CA ILE A 343 14.80 -8.14 9.91
C ILE A 343 14.56 -8.22 8.40
N MET A 344 15.62 -7.96 7.63
CA MET A 344 15.62 -8.22 6.20
C MET A 344 15.75 -9.73 5.95
N TRP A 345 14.67 -10.29 5.42
CA TRP A 345 14.58 -11.67 4.94
C TRP A 345 15.30 -11.81 3.60
N ASP A 346 16.62 -11.95 3.67
CA ASP A 346 17.50 -12.24 2.55
C ASP A 346 18.22 -13.56 2.83
N THR A 347 17.98 -14.57 1.99
CA THR A 347 18.59 -15.90 2.09
C THR A 347 19.95 -15.99 1.40
N SER A 348 20.38 -14.93 0.73
CA SER A 348 21.67 -14.90 0.04
C SER A 348 22.82 -14.69 1.01
N SER A 349 24.03 -14.97 0.53
CA SER A 349 25.30 -14.65 1.21
C SER A 349 25.76 -13.21 0.96
N TYR A 350 25.18 -12.51 0.00
CA TYR A 350 25.65 -11.20 -0.44
C TYR A 350 25.28 -10.06 0.51
N GLY A 351 25.93 -8.92 0.30
CA GLY A 351 25.47 -7.64 0.84
C GLY A 351 24.19 -7.19 0.14
N TYR A 352 23.50 -6.24 0.78
CA TYR A 352 22.39 -5.52 0.19
C TYR A 352 22.77 -4.04 0.12
N GLY A 353 22.68 -3.47 -1.08
CA GLY A 353 22.91 -2.05 -1.28
C GLY A 353 21.59 -1.29 -1.11
N ASP A 354 21.55 -0.39 -0.15
CA ASP A 354 20.39 0.46 0.12
C ASP A 354 20.82 1.93 0.04
N LEU A 355 20.38 2.62 -1.01
CA LEU A 355 20.67 4.03 -1.25
C LEU A 355 19.70 4.96 -0.49
N PHE A 356 18.70 4.41 0.19
CA PHE A 356 17.65 5.15 0.88
C PHE A 356 17.51 4.69 2.34
N SER A 357 18.57 4.13 2.91
CA SER A 357 18.60 3.56 4.26
C SER A 357 18.16 4.53 5.36
N GLU A 358 18.33 5.84 5.15
CA GLU A 358 17.85 6.84 6.09
C GLU A 358 16.34 6.81 6.31
N THR A 359 15.57 6.28 5.36
CA THR A 359 14.12 6.13 5.47
C THR A 359 13.72 5.15 6.56
N TRP A 360 14.57 4.18 6.92
CA TRP A 360 14.29 3.22 8.00
C TRP A 360 14.07 3.89 9.35
N LYS A 361 14.69 5.06 9.59
CA LYS A 361 14.50 5.88 10.79
C LYS A 361 13.05 6.36 10.98
N ALA A 362 12.22 6.30 9.92
CA ALA A 362 10.79 6.55 10.05
C ALA A 362 10.02 5.39 10.70
N PHE A 363 10.58 4.18 10.70
CA PHE A 363 9.90 2.95 11.07
C PHE A 363 10.53 2.22 12.27
N THR A 364 11.81 2.46 12.56
CA THR A 364 12.53 1.84 13.67
C THR A 364 13.62 2.76 14.21
N ASP A 365 13.89 2.65 15.52
CA ASP A 365 15.02 3.31 16.20
C ASP A 365 16.33 2.48 16.10
N TYR A 366 16.31 1.34 15.39
CA TYR A 366 17.41 0.39 15.28
C TYR A 366 17.84 0.16 13.83
N ASP A 367 19.07 -0.29 13.65
CA ASP A 367 19.56 -0.70 12.33
C ASP A 367 18.82 -1.93 11.81
N VAL A 368 18.65 -2.00 10.49
CA VAL A 368 18.05 -3.16 9.83
C VAL A 368 18.96 -4.38 10.00
N ILE A 369 18.40 -5.44 10.57
CA ILE A 369 19.13 -6.68 10.88
C ILE A 369 19.05 -7.61 9.67
N HIS A 370 20.19 -8.11 9.20
CA HIS A 370 20.19 -9.16 8.19
C HIS A 370 19.87 -10.52 8.82
N LEU A 371 19.00 -11.32 8.18
CA LEU A 371 18.65 -12.67 8.67
C LEU A 371 19.90 -13.55 8.96
N LYS A 372 20.98 -13.38 8.19
CA LYS A 372 22.25 -14.12 8.35
C LYS A 372 22.96 -13.91 9.68
N VAL A 373 22.61 -12.87 10.44
CA VAL A 373 23.13 -12.67 11.82
C VAL A 373 22.76 -13.84 12.74
N TYR A 374 21.69 -14.56 12.41
CA TYR A 374 21.16 -15.68 13.17
C TYR A 374 21.55 -17.05 12.62
N ASP A 375 22.41 -17.12 11.60
CA ASP A 375 22.89 -18.40 11.07
C ASP A 375 23.56 -19.24 12.19
N SER A 376 23.42 -20.55 12.09
CA SER A 376 23.96 -21.51 13.08
C SER A 376 23.25 -21.50 14.45
N LYS A 377 22.08 -20.86 14.58
CA LYS A 377 21.36 -20.72 15.87
C LYS A 377 19.88 -21.07 15.76
N THR A 378 19.26 -21.40 16.89
CA THR A 378 17.80 -21.38 17.06
C THR A 378 17.37 -20.05 17.68
N VAL A 379 16.35 -19.40 17.11
CA VAL A 379 15.89 -18.08 17.53
C VAL A 379 14.39 -18.10 17.78
N CYS A 380 13.99 -17.59 18.93
CA CYS A 380 12.61 -17.40 19.30
C CYS A 380 12.25 -15.92 19.22
N PHE A 381 11.08 -15.60 18.67
CA PHE A 381 10.54 -14.25 18.65
C PHE A 381 9.25 -14.23 19.45
N LYS A 382 9.17 -13.39 20.49
CA LYS A 382 7.91 -13.24 21.24
C LYS A 382 6.79 -12.72 20.37
N GLU A 383 7.08 -11.72 19.53
CA GLU A 383 6.15 -11.16 18.55
C GLU A 383 6.87 -10.99 17.20
N ALA A 384 6.31 -11.58 16.17
CA ALA A 384 6.81 -11.49 14.81
C ALA A 384 5.72 -11.05 13.83
N VAL A 385 6.05 -10.13 12.93
CA VAL A 385 5.18 -9.63 11.87
C VAL A 385 5.85 -9.91 10.52
N PHE A 386 5.17 -10.63 9.65
CA PHE A 386 5.55 -10.80 8.25
C PHE A 386 4.84 -9.71 7.44
N SER A 387 5.60 -8.71 6.98
CA SER A 387 5.04 -7.48 6.40
C SER A 387 4.30 -7.72 5.08
N LEU A 388 3.43 -6.80 4.69
CA LEU A 388 2.96 -6.74 3.30
C LEU A 388 4.14 -6.61 2.33
N LEU A 389 4.02 -7.22 1.15
CA LEU A 389 5.12 -7.39 0.20
C LEU A 389 4.97 -6.49 -1.04
N PRO A 390 6.09 -6.04 -1.63
CA PRO A 390 6.07 -4.96 -2.63
C PRO A 390 5.48 -5.33 -4.00
N ARG A 391 5.39 -6.62 -4.35
CA ARG A 391 4.96 -7.08 -5.69
C ARG A 391 3.66 -7.87 -5.68
N MET A 392 2.89 -7.80 -4.60
CA MET A 392 1.61 -8.49 -4.48
C MET A 392 0.73 -8.30 -5.72
N ARG A 393 0.07 -9.39 -6.15
CA ARG A 393 -0.95 -9.29 -7.20
C ARG A 393 -2.13 -8.49 -6.68
N TYR A 394 -2.47 -7.42 -7.40
CA TYR A 394 -3.41 -6.39 -6.93
C TYR A 394 -2.94 -5.73 -5.62
N GLY A 395 -1.62 -5.59 -5.47
CA GLY A 395 -0.98 -4.85 -4.38
C GLY A 395 -1.09 -3.34 -4.57
N LEU A 396 -0.63 -2.60 -3.56
CA LEU A 396 -0.56 -1.14 -3.60
C LEU A 396 0.85 -0.67 -4.01
N PHE A 397 0.93 0.45 -4.74
CA PHE A 397 2.11 1.00 -5.42
C PHE A 397 2.50 0.30 -6.72
N TYR A 398 2.67 -1.03 -6.68
CA TYR A 398 3.00 -1.84 -7.86
C TYR A 398 1.83 -2.77 -8.20
N ASN A 399 1.50 -2.92 -9.49
CA ASN A 399 0.36 -3.73 -9.97
C ASN A 399 -1.00 -3.33 -9.37
N THR A 400 -1.20 -2.07 -8.99
CA THR A 400 -2.47 -1.60 -8.45
C THR A 400 -3.49 -1.42 -9.58
N PRO A 401 -4.63 -2.12 -9.56
CA PRO A 401 -5.67 -1.92 -10.56
C PRO A 401 -6.41 -0.63 -10.24
N LEU A 402 -5.98 0.51 -10.78
CA LEU A 402 -6.61 1.80 -10.50
C LEU A 402 -7.69 2.12 -11.53
N ILE A 403 -8.92 2.33 -11.05
CA ILE A 403 -9.98 2.91 -11.88
C ILE A 403 -9.57 4.29 -12.39
N SER A 404 -9.81 4.58 -13.68
CA SER A 404 -9.51 5.86 -14.33
C SER A 404 -10.31 7.03 -13.72
N GLY A 405 -9.83 8.26 -13.92
CA GLY A 405 -10.59 9.48 -13.59
C GLY A 405 -10.66 9.87 -12.12
N CYS A 406 -10.17 9.02 -11.21
CA CYS A 406 -10.09 9.28 -9.77
C CYS A 406 -8.66 9.60 -9.31
N GLN A 407 -8.54 10.39 -8.24
CA GLN A 407 -7.26 10.79 -7.64
C GLN A 407 -7.45 11.16 -6.16
N ASN A 408 -6.34 11.49 -5.48
CA ASN A 408 -6.28 12.01 -4.11
C ASN A 408 -6.62 10.97 -3.03
N THR A 409 -5.69 10.03 -2.78
CA THR A 409 -5.83 9.09 -1.67
C THR A 409 -5.40 9.70 -0.34
N GLY A 410 -6.07 9.30 0.72
CA GLY A 410 -5.65 9.53 2.09
C GLY A 410 -4.33 8.86 2.43
N LEU A 411 -4.19 7.59 2.03
CA LEU A 411 -3.09 6.71 2.42
C LEU A 411 -1.72 7.20 1.97
N PHE A 412 -1.54 7.57 0.69
CA PHE A 412 -0.23 8.03 0.20
C PHE A 412 0.15 9.41 0.75
N ARG A 413 -0.84 10.27 0.98
CA ARG A 413 -0.64 11.55 1.66
C ARG A 413 -0.23 11.32 3.12
N ALA A 414 -0.90 10.42 3.83
CA ALA A 414 -0.55 10.06 5.20
C ALA A 414 0.86 9.46 5.27
N PHE A 415 1.21 8.54 4.36
CA PHE A 415 2.57 8.00 4.25
C PHE A 415 3.62 9.10 4.07
N SER A 416 3.39 10.04 3.15
CA SER A 416 4.27 11.18 2.91
C SER A 416 4.50 12.00 4.18
N GLN A 417 3.41 12.38 4.86
CA GLN A 417 3.46 13.13 6.11
C GLN A 417 4.17 12.37 7.23
N HIS A 418 3.92 11.06 7.33
CA HIS A 418 4.54 10.19 8.32
C HIS A 418 6.07 10.17 8.17
N VAL A 419 6.55 9.90 6.96
CA VAL A 419 7.99 9.85 6.66
C VAL A 419 8.64 11.22 6.88
N LEU A 420 8.06 12.29 6.34
CA LEU A 420 8.62 13.64 6.48
C LEU A 420 8.69 14.09 7.95
N TYR A 421 7.65 13.82 8.73
CA TYR A 421 7.61 14.14 10.16
C TYR A 421 8.68 13.36 10.94
N ARG A 422 8.77 12.04 10.74
CA ARG A 422 9.71 11.19 11.46
C ARG A 422 11.18 11.46 11.12
N LEU A 423 11.44 11.82 9.86
CA LEU A 423 12.77 12.21 9.40
C LEU A 423 13.10 13.70 9.67
N ASN A 424 12.19 14.43 10.35
CA ASN A 424 12.33 15.85 10.66
C ASN A 424 12.61 16.72 9.41
N ILE A 425 11.96 16.40 8.29
CA ILE A 425 12.03 17.20 7.07
C ILE A 425 11.00 18.31 7.15
N THR A 426 11.49 19.52 7.40
CA THR A 426 10.65 20.71 7.53
C THR A 426 10.50 21.44 6.21
N ARG A 427 9.38 22.14 6.07
CA ARG A 427 9.25 23.20 5.06
C ARG A 427 10.03 24.40 5.53
N ASP A 428 10.81 24.97 4.63
CA ASP A 428 11.34 26.31 4.83
C ASP A 428 10.16 27.28 4.76
N GLY A 429 10.17 28.29 5.64
CA GLY A 429 9.09 29.26 5.75
C GLY A 429 8.82 29.98 4.42
N PRO A 430 7.66 30.63 4.29
CA PRO A 430 7.29 31.33 3.07
C PRO A 430 8.40 32.31 2.63
N GLN A 431 9.10 31.99 1.52
CA GLN A 431 9.96 32.94 0.81
C GLN A 431 9.11 33.79 -0.14
N ASP A 432 8.86 35.05 0.23
CA ASP A 432 8.49 36.18 -0.64
C ASP A 432 7.48 35.95 -1.79
N GLY A 433 6.52 35.03 -1.62
CA GLY A 433 5.48 34.77 -2.62
C GLY A 433 5.97 34.15 -3.94
N LYS A 434 7.22 33.66 -3.98
CA LYS A 434 7.79 33.03 -5.18
C LYS A 434 7.37 31.56 -5.30
N ILE A 435 7.23 31.11 -6.54
CA ILE A 435 6.97 29.70 -6.89
C ILE A 435 8.31 29.03 -7.13
N ARG A 436 8.60 27.98 -6.35
CA ARG A 436 9.87 27.25 -6.43
C ARG A 436 9.76 26.17 -7.51
N VAL A 437 10.54 26.34 -8.57
CA VAL A 437 10.59 25.43 -9.72
C VAL A 437 11.89 24.66 -9.68
N THR A 438 11.82 23.35 -9.47
CA THR A 438 12.99 22.46 -9.44
C THR A 438 13.00 21.57 -10.67
N ILE A 439 14.10 21.61 -11.43
CA ILE A 439 14.36 20.70 -12.55
C ILE A 439 15.30 19.59 -12.07
N LEU A 440 14.82 18.35 -12.15
CA LEU A 440 15.62 17.15 -11.95
C LEU A 440 16.41 16.84 -13.22
N ALA A 441 17.69 17.20 -13.19
CA ALA A 441 18.68 16.81 -14.18
C ALA A 441 19.08 15.33 -14.01
N ARG A 442 19.74 14.78 -15.03
CA ARG A 442 20.19 13.39 -15.05
C ARG A 442 21.62 13.27 -15.52
N SER A 443 22.49 12.73 -14.67
CA SER A 443 23.83 12.27 -15.02
C SER A 443 23.88 10.78 -15.41
N THR A 444 22.89 10.29 -16.17
CA THR A 444 22.84 8.92 -16.72
C THR A 444 23.13 8.93 -18.22
N GLU A 445 23.44 7.78 -18.84
CA GLU A 445 23.73 7.73 -20.29
C GLU A 445 22.54 8.17 -21.17
N TYR A 446 21.32 7.85 -20.74
CA TYR A 446 20.09 8.10 -21.49
C TYR A 446 19.12 9.00 -20.72
N ARG A 447 18.10 9.49 -21.44
CA ARG A 447 17.04 10.40 -20.97
C ARG A 447 17.59 11.73 -20.42
N LYS A 448 18.72 12.20 -20.93
CA LYS A 448 19.22 13.56 -20.66
C LYS A 448 18.35 14.60 -21.37
N ILE A 449 18.26 15.78 -20.75
CA ILE A 449 17.63 16.97 -21.33
C ILE A 449 18.72 17.74 -22.08
N LEU A 450 18.73 17.65 -23.42
CA LEU A 450 19.79 18.19 -24.26
C LEU A 450 19.82 19.72 -24.27
N ASN A 451 18.65 20.37 -24.28
CA ASN A 451 18.52 21.83 -24.27
C ASN A 451 18.15 22.38 -22.88
N GLN A 452 18.65 21.76 -21.80
CA GLN A 452 18.34 22.15 -20.41
C GLN A 452 18.60 23.64 -20.13
N ASN A 453 19.70 24.19 -20.66
CA ASN A 453 20.06 25.59 -20.45
C ASN A 453 19.03 26.55 -21.05
N GLU A 454 18.46 26.22 -22.22
CA GLU A 454 17.42 27.03 -22.86
C GLU A 454 16.14 27.06 -22.01
N LEU A 455 15.70 25.89 -21.53
CA LEU A 455 14.52 25.77 -20.67
C LEU A 455 14.70 26.54 -19.35
N VAL A 456 15.86 26.41 -18.72
CA VAL A 456 16.18 27.11 -17.45
C VAL A 456 16.23 28.62 -17.67
N ASN A 457 16.86 29.08 -18.75
CA ASN A 457 16.92 30.51 -19.06
C ASN A 457 15.52 31.09 -19.32
N ALA A 458 14.65 30.35 -20.01
CA ALA A 458 13.26 30.73 -20.21
C ALA A 458 12.50 30.84 -18.88
N LEU A 459 12.65 29.89 -17.95
CA LEU A 459 12.01 29.97 -16.63
C LEU A 459 12.48 31.19 -15.84
N LYS A 460 13.78 31.52 -15.90
CA LYS A 460 14.37 32.66 -15.20
C LYS A 460 13.87 34.03 -15.70
N THR A 461 13.21 34.08 -16.86
CA THR A 461 12.56 35.33 -17.33
C THR A 461 11.30 35.69 -16.54
N VAL A 462 10.71 34.72 -15.83
CA VAL A 462 9.52 34.92 -15.01
C VAL A 462 9.93 35.32 -13.60
N SER A 463 9.70 36.57 -13.21
CA SER A 463 10.17 37.14 -11.94
C SER A 463 9.60 36.47 -10.68
N SER A 464 8.43 35.82 -10.79
CA SER A 464 7.79 35.07 -9.71
C SER A 464 8.37 33.67 -9.52
N PHE A 465 9.28 33.20 -10.38
CA PHE A 465 9.89 31.88 -10.27
C PHE A 465 11.24 31.92 -9.56
N GLU A 466 11.42 31.00 -8.63
CA GLU A 466 12.73 30.64 -8.08
C GLU A 466 13.15 29.31 -8.70
N VAL A 467 14.12 29.35 -9.62
CA VAL A 467 14.49 28.20 -10.45
C VAL A 467 15.74 27.52 -9.91
N ARG A 468 15.65 26.22 -9.63
CA ARG A 468 16.76 25.38 -9.20
C ARG A 468 16.92 24.17 -10.11
N ILE A 469 18.18 23.77 -10.35
CA ILE A 469 18.51 22.50 -11.01
C ILE A 469 19.12 21.60 -9.95
N VAL A 470 18.70 20.33 -9.92
CA VAL A 470 19.26 19.31 -9.02
C VAL A 470 19.62 18.06 -9.79
N ASP A 471 20.69 17.40 -9.35
CA ASP A 471 21.02 16.03 -9.74
C ASP A 471 21.10 15.20 -8.47
N TYR A 472 20.14 14.30 -8.29
CA TYR A 472 19.99 13.48 -7.08
C TYR A 472 20.90 12.25 -7.08
N LYS A 473 22.18 12.50 -7.35
CA LYS A 473 23.21 11.48 -7.28
C LYS A 473 23.60 11.23 -5.82
N TYR A 474 23.41 9.98 -5.37
CA TYR A 474 23.57 9.56 -3.97
C TYR A 474 24.89 10.00 -3.30
N LYS A 475 25.99 10.13 -4.05
CA LYS A 475 27.29 10.56 -3.52
C LYS A 475 27.50 12.07 -3.46
N GLU A 476 26.64 12.84 -4.10
CA GLU A 476 26.76 14.30 -4.21
C GLU A 476 25.78 14.99 -3.26
N ILE A 477 24.59 14.41 -3.09
CA ILE A 477 23.55 14.91 -2.21
C ILE A 477 22.92 13.75 -1.44
N GLY A 478 23.01 13.81 -0.10
CA GLY A 478 22.44 12.81 0.79
C GLY A 478 20.91 12.79 0.70
N PHE A 479 20.30 11.63 0.94
CA PHE A 479 18.85 11.45 0.70
C PHE A 479 17.95 12.40 1.51
N LEU A 480 18.30 12.69 2.76
CA LEU A 480 17.54 13.66 3.57
C LEU A 480 17.54 15.07 2.97
N GLU A 481 18.65 15.49 2.35
CA GLU A 481 18.71 16.78 1.65
C GLU A 481 17.92 16.74 0.34
N GLN A 482 17.90 15.60 -0.37
CA GLN A 482 17.00 15.42 -1.52
C GLN A 482 15.53 15.60 -1.11
N LEU A 483 15.13 14.98 0.01
CA LEU A 483 13.78 15.17 0.57
C LEU A 483 13.51 16.62 0.97
N ARG A 484 14.48 17.31 1.57
CA ARG A 484 14.34 18.73 1.94
C ARG A 484 14.10 19.60 0.72
N ILE A 485 14.87 19.42 -0.36
CA ILE A 485 14.69 20.18 -1.60
C ILE A 485 13.34 19.86 -2.24
N THR A 486 13.00 18.57 -2.32
CA THR A 486 11.72 18.12 -2.88
C THR A 486 10.54 18.67 -2.09
N HIS A 487 10.55 18.58 -0.76
CA HIS A 487 9.46 19.10 0.07
C HIS A 487 9.33 20.64 -0.01
N ASN A 488 10.40 21.30 -0.46
CA ASN A 488 10.46 22.72 -0.74
C ASN A 488 10.40 23.05 -2.24
N THR A 489 9.70 22.23 -3.02
CA THR A 489 9.43 22.48 -4.44
C THR A 489 7.93 22.60 -4.70
N ASP A 490 7.52 23.56 -5.52
CA ASP A 490 6.11 23.78 -5.89
C ASP A 490 5.81 23.27 -7.30
N ILE A 491 6.78 23.35 -8.22
CA ILE A 491 6.74 22.71 -9.54
C ILE A 491 7.99 21.84 -9.70
N PHE A 492 7.80 20.53 -9.79
CA PHE A 492 8.88 19.57 -9.97
C PHE A 492 8.89 19.01 -11.39
N ILE A 493 9.97 19.28 -12.12
CA ILE A 493 10.09 18.99 -13.55
C ILE A 493 11.15 17.92 -13.74
N GLY A 494 10.87 16.85 -14.47
CA GLY A 494 11.87 15.82 -14.71
C GLY A 494 11.52 14.84 -15.80
N MET A 495 12.53 14.11 -16.27
CA MET A 495 12.37 13.00 -17.21
C MET A 495 11.94 11.72 -16.50
N HIS A 496 11.17 10.86 -17.19
CA HIS A 496 10.76 9.55 -16.66
C HIS A 496 11.93 8.78 -16.04
N GLY A 497 11.74 8.27 -14.82
CA GLY A 497 12.70 7.41 -14.12
C GLY A 497 12.65 7.59 -12.61
N ALA A 498 13.36 6.71 -11.89
CA ALA A 498 13.21 6.53 -10.44
C ALA A 498 13.28 7.81 -9.61
N GLY A 499 14.02 8.84 -10.05
CA GLY A 499 14.07 10.13 -9.39
C GLY A 499 12.72 10.87 -9.32
N LEU A 500 11.79 10.63 -10.25
CA LEU A 500 10.42 11.19 -10.17
C LEU A 500 9.61 10.63 -8.99
N THR A 501 10.03 9.54 -8.36
CA THR A 501 9.40 9.02 -7.12
C THR A 501 9.45 10.03 -5.97
N HIS A 502 10.34 11.03 -6.03
CA HIS A 502 10.33 12.19 -5.13
C HIS A 502 8.98 12.90 -5.11
N LEU A 503 8.12 12.72 -6.11
CA LEU A 503 6.77 13.24 -6.12
C LEU A 503 5.94 12.87 -4.88
N LEU A 504 6.25 11.76 -4.21
CA LEU A 504 5.61 11.37 -2.96
C LEU A 504 5.79 12.42 -1.86
N PHE A 505 6.88 13.18 -1.88
CA PHE A 505 7.30 14.11 -0.82
C PHE A 505 7.07 15.57 -1.18
N LEU A 506 6.52 15.83 -2.36
CA LEU A 506 6.07 17.16 -2.74
C LEU A 506 4.93 17.63 -1.82
N PRO A 507 4.80 18.95 -1.65
CA PRO A 507 3.67 19.50 -0.93
C PRO A 507 2.33 19.28 -1.65
N ASP A 508 1.23 19.37 -0.91
CA ASP A 508 -0.12 19.03 -1.40
C ASP A 508 -0.59 19.87 -2.61
N TRP A 509 -0.06 21.09 -2.83
CA TRP A 509 -0.40 21.94 -3.98
C TRP A 509 0.51 21.75 -5.20
N ALA A 510 1.54 20.91 -5.07
CA ALA A 510 2.59 20.84 -6.07
C ALA A 510 2.11 20.27 -7.40
N VAL A 511 2.83 20.64 -8.46
CA VAL A 511 2.67 20.08 -9.79
C VAL A 511 3.92 19.31 -10.19
N VAL A 512 3.75 18.09 -10.70
CA VAL A 512 4.80 17.33 -11.36
C VAL A 512 4.65 17.47 -12.86
N PHE A 513 5.71 17.90 -13.53
CA PHE A 513 5.81 17.89 -14.98
C PHE A 513 6.77 16.78 -15.42
N GLU A 514 6.22 15.66 -15.89
CA GLU A 514 6.99 14.61 -16.54
C GLU A 514 7.26 15.01 -18.00
N LEU A 515 8.50 15.43 -18.28
CA LEU A 515 8.95 15.91 -19.59
C LEU A 515 8.80 14.85 -20.68
N TYR A 516 8.91 13.57 -20.36
CA TYR A 516 8.55 12.54 -21.31
C TYR A 516 8.41 11.23 -20.56
N ASN A 517 7.27 10.57 -20.69
CA ASN A 517 6.95 9.32 -20.00
C ASN A 517 7.58 8.07 -20.64
N CYS A 518 8.28 8.22 -21.77
CA CYS A 518 8.90 7.10 -22.50
C CYS A 518 7.92 5.95 -22.81
N GLU A 519 6.71 6.31 -23.22
CA GLU A 519 5.60 5.38 -23.55
C GLU A 519 5.08 4.58 -22.35
N ASP A 520 5.40 5.03 -21.14
CA ASP A 520 5.01 4.43 -19.86
C ASP A 520 4.21 5.44 -19.03
N GLU A 521 3.12 5.92 -19.62
CA GLU A 521 2.30 7.03 -19.10
C GLU A 521 1.76 6.76 -17.69
N HIS A 522 1.28 5.54 -17.45
CA HIS A 522 0.62 5.20 -16.20
C HIS A 522 1.55 5.19 -14.99
N CYS A 523 2.86 4.97 -15.16
CA CYS A 523 3.79 4.77 -14.07
C CYS A 523 3.81 5.94 -13.04
N TYR A 524 4.14 7.15 -13.48
CA TYR A 524 4.15 8.32 -12.58
C TYR A 524 2.84 9.08 -12.55
N LEU A 525 2.00 8.97 -13.59
CA LEU A 525 0.63 9.49 -13.55
C LEU A 525 -0.16 8.83 -12.42
N ASP A 526 -0.14 7.50 -12.32
CA ASP A 526 -0.87 6.79 -11.29
C ASP A 526 -0.26 7.06 -9.90
N LEU A 527 1.06 7.16 -9.78
CA LEU A 527 1.69 7.53 -8.53
C LEU A 527 1.30 8.95 -8.07
N ALA A 528 1.19 9.90 -8.99
CA ALA A 528 0.71 11.25 -8.71
C ALA A 528 -0.77 11.26 -8.30
N ARG A 529 -1.61 10.46 -8.99
CA ARG A 529 -3.04 10.28 -8.64
C ARG A 529 -3.21 9.67 -7.25
N LEU A 530 -2.39 8.67 -6.92
CA LEU A 530 -2.32 8.06 -5.59
C LEU A 530 -1.96 9.12 -4.55
N ARG A 531 -0.85 9.84 -4.75
CA ARG A 531 -0.40 10.90 -3.83
C ARG A 531 -1.36 12.09 -3.73
N GLY A 532 -2.17 12.35 -4.75
CA GLY A 532 -3.10 13.48 -4.80
C GLY A 532 -2.45 14.79 -5.22
N ILE A 533 -1.40 14.74 -6.02
CA ILE A 533 -0.73 15.91 -6.59
C ILE A 533 -1.05 16.04 -8.07
N HIS A 534 -0.94 17.25 -8.61
CA HIS A 534 -1.27 17.49 -10.00
C HIS A 534 -0.14 16.99 -10.91
N TYR A 535 -0.50 16.22 -11.94
CA TYR A 535 0.43 15.69 -12.94
C TYR A 535 0.15 16.35 -14.29
N VAL A 536 1.21 16.79 -14.95
CA VAL A 536 1.16 17.31 -16.32
C VAL A 536 2.25 16.69 -17.18
N THR A 537 1.97 16.57 -18.47
CA THR A 537 2.93 16.22 -19.52
C THR A 537 2.58 16.96 -20.81
N TRP A 538 3.33 16.73 -21.88
CA TRP A 538 3.16 17.43 -23.17
C TRP A 538 1.80 17.19 -23.79
N LYS A 539 1.19 18.26 -24.30
CA LYS A 539 -0.08 18.18 -25.05
C LYS A 539 0.17 17.66 -26.46
N LYS A 540 1.31 18.03 -27.05
CA LYS A 540 1.67 17.67 -28.42
C LYS A 540 2.94 16.81 -28.46
N LYS A 541 2.80 15.56 -28.91
CA LYS A 541 3.94 14.62 -29.01
C LYS A 541 5.05 15.11 -29.94
N ASN A 542 4.73 15.91 -30.96
CA ASN A 542 5.71 16.47 -31.90
C ASN A 542 6.54 17.65 -31.33
N LYS A 543 6.42 17.93 -30.03
CA LYS A 543 7.21 18.93 -29.30
C LYS A 543 8.25 18.31 -28.36
N VAL A 544 8.34 16.98 -28.41
CA VAL A 544 9.37 16.18 -27.75
C VAL A 544 10.26 15.61 -28.86
N PHE A 545 11.53 15.99 -28.87
CA PHE A 545 12.45 15.67 -29.95
C PHE A 545 13.51 14.67 -29.47
N PRO A 546 13.42 13.38 -29.85
CA PRO A 546 14.45 12.40 -29.52
C PRO A 546 15.75 12.70 -30.28
N GLN A 547 16.90 12.44 -29.65
CA GLN A 547 18.22 12.58 -30.26
C GLN A 547 18.41 11.58 -31.40
N ASP A 548 17.96 10.35 -31.16
CA ASP A 548 17.98 9.22 -32.08
C ASP A 548 16.83 8.27 -31.73
N LYS A 549 16.77 7.11 -32.38
CA LYS A 549 15.70 6.14 -32.15
C LYS A 549 15.83 5.34 -30.84
N GLY A 550 16.90 5.56 -30.09
CA GLY A 550 17.29 4.80 -28.92
C GLY A 550 17.85 3.44 -29.27
N HIS A 551 18.79 2.94 -28.46
CA HIS A 551 19.48 1.69 -28.75
C HIS A 551 19.58 0.84 -27.48
N HIS A 552 18.56 0.01 -27.23
CA HIS A 552 18.64 -1.01 -26.19
C HIS A 552 19.57 -2.15 -26.65
N PRO A 553 20.48 -2.66 -25.81
CA PRO A 553 21.39 -3.76 -26.17
C PRO A 553 20.74 -5.07 -26.66
N THR A 554 19.41 -5.22 -26.52
CA THR A 554 18.68 -6.47 -26.80
C THR A 554 17.32 -6.22 -27.45
N LEU A 555 16.61 -5.14 -27.06
CA LEU A 555 15.29 -4.82 -27.58
C LEU A 555 15.30 -3.92 -28.84
N GLY A 556 16.47 -3.43 -29.27
CA GLY A 556 16.56 -2.53 -30.43
C GLY A 556 16.11 -1.10 -30.10
N GLU A 557 15.36 -0.47 -31.01
CA GLU A 557 14.84 0.89 -30.86
C GLU A 557 13.95 0.99 -29.61
N HIS A 558 14.28 1.88 -28.68
CA HIS A 558 13.55 1.97 -27.41
C HIS A 558 13.62 3.39 -26.81
N PRO A 559 12.48 4.06 -26.51
CA PRO A 559 12.44 5.45 -26.04
C PRO A 559 13.21 5.72 -24.73
N LYS A 560 13.29 4.72 -23.84
CA LYS A 560 14.10 4.82 -22.60
C LYS A 560 15.63 4.89 -22.83
N PHE A 561 16.13 4.61 -24.04
CA PHE A 561 17.54 4.49 -24.40
C PHE A 561 18.01 5.55 -25.42
N THR A 562 17.42 6.75 -25.36
CA THR A 562 17.86 7.95 -26.11
C THR A 562 17.78 9.20 -25.21
N ASN A 563 18.28 10.33 -25.69
CA ASN A 563 18.18 11.63 -25.04
C ASN A 563 17.16 12.52 -25.77
N TYR A 564 16.74 13.62 -25.14
CA TYR A 564 15.63 14.42 -25.64
C TYR A 564 15.92 15.92 -25.57
N SER A 565 15.43 16.67 -26.55
CA SER A 565 15.26 18.11 -26.47
C SER A 565 13.76 18.46 -26.55
N PHE A 566 13.42 19.67 -26.11
CA PHE A 566 12.04 20.07 -25.87
C PHE A 566 11.75 21.45 -26.42
N ASP A 567 10.54 21.65 -26.92
CA ASP A 567 10.07 22.95 -27.40
C ASP A 567 9.91 23.95 -26.25
N VAL A 568 10.62 25.07 -26.32
CA VAL A 568 10.70 26.05 -25.22
C VAL A 568 9.36 26.78 -25.01
N GLU A 569 8.62 27.08 -26.08
CA GLU A 569 7.35 27.82 -26.00
C GLU A 569 6.25 26.98 -25.34
N GLU A 570 6.06 25.73 -25.77
CA GLU A 570 5.09 24.84 -25.16
C GLU A 570 5.51 24.45 -23.73
N PHE A 571 6.81 24.26 -23.48
CA PHE A 571 7.33 24.08 -22.12
C PHE A 571 6.92 25.23 -21.19
N MET A 572 7.19 26.49 -21.58
CA MET A 572 6.82 27.66 -20.78
C MET A 572 5.31 27.78 -20.61
N SER A 573 4.52 27.48 -21.65
CA SER A 573 3.06 27.50 -21.55
C SER A 573 2.54 26.51 -20.50
N ILE A 574 3.09 25.29 -20.46
CA ILE A 574 2.71 24.28 -19.47
C ILE A 574 3.13 24.71 -18.06
N VAL A 575 4.34 25.23 -17.89
CA VAL A 575 4.83 25.65 -16.57
C VAL A 575 4.06 26.84 -16.01
N LEU A 576 3.63 27.79 -16.86
CA LEU A 576 2.76 28.89 -16.41
C LEU A 576 1.38 28.39 -15.94
N LEU A 577 0.78 27.44 -16.65
CA LEU A 577 -0.46 26.80 -16.19
C LEU A 577 -0.28 26.04 -14.86
N ALA A 578 0.87 25.38 -14.69
CA ALA A 578 1.22 24.74 -13.43
C ALA A 578 1.39 25.77 -12.29
N ALA A 579 1.99 26.92 -12.57
CA ALA A 579 2.12 28.02 -11.61
C ALA A 579 0.77 28.61 -11.21
N ASP A 580 -0.15 28.77 -12.17
CA ASP A 580 -1.52 29.19 -11.88
C ASP A 580 -2.22 28.17 -10.96
N HIS A 581 -2.09 26.87 -11.24
CA HIS A 581 -2.62 25.81 -10.38
C HIS A 581 -2.08 25.88 -8.94
N VAL A 582 -0.76 26.03 -8.77
CA VAL A 582 -0.12 26.19 -7.46
C VAL A 582 -0.70 27.40 -6.72
N SER A 583 -0.72 28.56 -7.38
CA SER A 583 -1.10 29.83 -6.75
C SER A 583 -2.57 29.88 -6.33
N GLN A 584 -3.45 29.15 -7.03
CA GLN A 584 -4.87 29.07 -6.74
C GLN A 584 -5.21 27.97 -5.72
N HIS A 585 -4.27 27.08 -5.40
CA HIS A 585 -4.52 25.98 -4.48
C HIS A 585 -4.84 26.50 -3.07
N PRO A 586 -5.92 26.06 -2.41
CA PRO A 586 -6.39 26.64 -1.14
C PRO A 586 -5.39 26.52 0.01
N LYS A 587 -4.51 25.50 -0.04
CA LYS A 587 -3.44 25.26 0.94
C LYS A 587 -2.11 25.98 0.63
N TRP A 588 -2.01 26.69 -0.50
CA TRP A 588 -0.81 27.48 -0.81
C TRP A 588 -0.69 28.64 0.18
N PRO A 589 0.45 28.82 0.88
CA PRO A 589 0.57 29.79 1.98
C PRO A 589 0.57 31.25 1.52
N PHE A 590 0.73 31.52 0.22
CA PHE A 590 0.71 32.88 -0.32
C PHE A 590 -0.60 33.14 -1.05
N LYS A 591 -1.55 33.75 -0.36
CA LYS A 591 -2.67 34.41 -1.03
C LYS A 591 -2.27 35.86 -1.25
N LYS A 592 -2.34 36.35 -2.50
CA LYS A 592 -2.29 37.79 -2.76
C LYS A 592 -3.34 38.43 -1.86
N LYS A 593 -2.92 39.22 -0.87
CA LYS A 593 -3.82 40.26 -0.35
C LYS A 593 -4.06 41.16 -1.56
N HIS A 594 -5.29 41.20 -2.04
CA HIS A 594 -5.69 42.34 -2.85
C HIS A 594 -5.57 43.54 -1.92
N ASP A 595 -4.51 44.31 -2.09
CA ASP A 595 -4.49 45.68 -1.58
C ASP A 595 -5.57 46.41 -2.38
N GLU A 596 -6.75 46.52 -1.78
CA GLU A 596 -7.78 47.43 -2.24
C GLU A 596 -7.21 48.85 -2.10
N LEU A 597 -6.79 49.42 -3.23
CA LEU A 597 -6.45 50.84 -3.38
C LEU A 597 -7.67 51.63 -3.80
#